data_AF-A0A520LKQ2-F1
#
_entry.id   AF-A0A520LKQ2-F1
#
_cell.length_a   1.000
_cell.length_b   1.000
_cell.length_c   1.000
_cell.angle_alpha   90.00
_cell.angle_beta   90.00
_cell.angle_gamma   90.00
#
_symmetry.space_group_name_H-M   'P 1'
#
loop_
_entity.id
_entity.type
_entity.pdbx_description
1 polymer ?
#
loop_
_entity_poly.entity_id
_entity_poly.type
_entity_poly.pdbx_seq_one_letter_code
_entity_poly.pdbx_strand_id
1 'polypeptide(L)'
;MSPAVQTVVLDVEGMKCGGCVRAVERTLLEQPGVHRADVNLVSRAAWLDLEEPQGSVDAVLGALASRGFPARERSLEPSAARPVAGGAGLTWWQQWRQLMVALTLLLLSVFGHLSEAGHLSLPLVGSLPFHASLATVALLGPGRPILRGGFAAARVGAPSMDTLVGLGV
;
A
#
# COMPACT_ATOMS: atom_id res chain seq x y z
N MET A 1 -38.21 -19.75 -6.77
CA MET A 1 -37.65 -19.27 -5.49
C MET A 1 -36.82 -18.06 -5.80
N SER A 2 -37.10 -16.91 -5.17
CA SER A 2 -36.22 -15.74 -5.30
C SER A 2 -34.86 -16.09 -4.68
N PRO A 3 -33.76 -15.72 -5.34
CA PRO A 3 -32.45 -15.97 -4.79
C PRO A 3 -32.25 -15.18 -3.49
N ALA A 4 -31.60 -15.82 -2.51
CA ALA A 4 -31.25 -15.16 -1.26
C ALA A 4 -29.97 -14.35 -1.49
N VAL A 5 -30.07 -13.04 -1.34
CA VAL A 5 -28.91 -12.14 -1.37
C VAL A 5 -28.49 -11.87 0.07
N GLN A 6 -27.24 -12.20 0.39
CA GLN A 6 -26.62 -11.93 1.68
C GLN A 6 -25.61 -10.78 1.54
N THR A 7 -25.68 -9.81 2.45
CA THR A 7 -24.69 -8.74 2.53
C THR A 7 -23.55 -9.18 3.43
N VAL A 8 -22.34 -9.23 2.88
CA VAL A 8 -21.11 -9.62 3.58
C VAL A 8 -20.21 -8.39 3.71
N VAL A 9 -19.57 -8.25 4.87
CA VAL A 9 -18.61 -7.18 5.13
C VAL A 9 -17.23 -7.80 5.32
N LEU A 10 -16.24 -7.29 4.60
CA LEU A 10 -14.85 -7.75 4.64
C LEU A 10 -13.95 -6.65 5.19
N ASP A 11 -13.01 -7.00 6.06
CA ASP A 11 -11.83 -6.20 6.39
C ASP A 11 -10.72 -6.49 5.38
N VAL A 12 -10.31 -5.47 4.61
CA VAL A 12 -9.35 -5.61 3.50
C VAL A 12 -8.05 -4.88 3.82
N GLU A 13 -6.94 -5.62 3.77
CA GLU A 13 -5.60 -5.08 4.00
C GLU A 13 -4.91 -4.68 2.67
N GLY A 14 -3.82 -3.92 2.78
CA GLY A 14 -2.99 -3.55 1.61
C GLY A 14 -3.51 -2.37 0.78
N MET A 15 -4.71 -1.86 1.04
CA MET A 15 -5.21 -0.66 0.38
C MET A 15 -4.47 0.60 0.87
N LYS A 16 -3.85 1.35 -0.06
CA LYS A 16 -3.08 2.58 0.25
C LYS A 16 -3.52 3.82 -0.53
N CYS A 17 -4.29 3.69 -1.60
CA CYS A 17 -4.72 4.80 -2.44
C CYS A 17 -6.06 4.50 -3.13
N GLY A 18 -6.65 5.50 -3.80
CA GLY A 18 -7.91 5.33 -4.56
C GLY A 18 -7.81 4.31 -5.71
N GLY A 19 -6.60 4.10 -6.26
CA GLY A 19 -6.36 3.04 -7.24
C GLY A 19 -6.52 1.64 -6.64
N CYS A 20 -6.03 1.41 -5.42
CA CYS A 20 -6.21 0.15 -4.70
C CYS A 20 -7.70 -0.12 -4.43
N VAL A 21 -8.47 0.90 -4.05
CA VAL A 21 -9.92 0.78 -3.82
C VAL A 21 -10.63 0.26 -5.07
N ARG A 22 -10.38 0.90 -6.23
CA ARG A 22 -10.97 0.47 -7.51
C ARG A 22 -10.54 -0.94 -7.91
N ALA A 23 -9.29 -1.33 -7.62
CA ALA A 23 -8.80 -2.67 -7.90
C ALA A 23 -9.52 -3.74 -7.06
N VAL A 24 -9.73 -3.48 -5.77
CA VAL A 24 -10.50 -4.36 -4.87
C VAL A 24 -11.95 -4.45 -5.33
N GLU A 25 -12.61 -3.32 -5.55
CA GLU A 25 -14.01 -3.25 -6.01
C GLU A 25 -14.21 -4.03 -7.30
N ARG A 26 -13.33 -3.84 -8.30
CA ARG A 26 -13.36 -4.60 -9.55
C ARG A 26 -13.14 -6.09 -9.33
N THR A 27 -12.21 -6.47 -8.44
CA THR A 27 -11.96 -7.89 -8.14
C THR A 27 -13.17 -8.57 -7.54
N LEU A 28 -13.91 -7.86 -6.67
CA LEU A 28 -15.15 -8.33 -6.07
C LEU A 28 -16.26 -8.48 -7.12
N LEU A 29 -16.47 -7.48 -7.98
CA LEU A 29 -17.48 -7.51 -9.05
C LEU A 29 -17.20 -8.56 -10.13
N GLU A 30 -15.94 -9.00 -10.28
CA GLU A 30 -15.56 -10.10 -11.18
C GLU A 30 -15.89 -11.49 -10.59
N GLN A 31 -16.27 -11.60 -9.31
CA GLN A 31 -16.60 -12.89 -8.68
C GLN A 31 -18.03 -13.34 -9.00
N PRO A 32 -18.26 -14.65 -9.22
CA PRO A 32 -19.60 -15.20 -9.40
C PRO A 32 -20.51 -14.87 -8.22
N GLY A 33 -21.75 -14.45 -8.51
CA GLY A 33 -22.76 -14.15 -7.50
C GLY A 33 -22.60 -12.81 -6.77
N VAL A 34 -21.62 -11.97 -7.13
CA VAL A 34 -21.48 -10.61 -6.55
C VAL A 34 -22.24 -9.60 -7.42
N HIS A 35 -23.29 -9.00 -6.88
CA HIS A 35 -24.10 -7.99 -7.60
C HIS A 35 -23.64 -6.56 -7.34
N ARG A 36 -23.14 -6.31 -6.14
CA ARG A 36 -22.75 -5.00 -5.66
C ARG A 36 -21.52 -5.14 -4.78
N ALA A 37 -20.59 -4.20 -4.93
CA ALA A 37 -19.43 -4.06 -4.06
C ALA A 37 -19.18 -2.56 -3.81
N ASP A 38 -19.07 -2.17 -2.54
CA ASP A 38 -18.72 -0.83 -2.10
C ASP A 38 -17.47 -0.94 -1.23
N VAL A 39 -16.41 -0.18 -1.55
CA VAL A 39 -15.12 -0.29 -0.86
C VAL A 39 -14.70 1.06 -0.29
N ASN A 40 -14.26 1.08 0.96
CA ASN A 40 -13.85 2.30 1.65
C ASN A 40 -12.43 2.16 2.23
N LEU A 41 -11.56 3.07 1.80
CA LEU A 41 -10.16 3.12 2.22
C LEU A 41 -10.00 3.46 3.70
N VAL A 42 -10.81 4.38 4.22
CA VAL A 42 -10.70 4.91 5.59
C VAL A 42 -11.09 3.82 6.59
N SER A 43 -12.21 3.13 6.35
CA SER A 43 -12.67 2.05 7.23
C SER A 43 -11.99 0.70 6.94
N ARG A 44 -11.13 0.63 5.90
CA ARG A 44 -10.53 -0.59 5.37
C ARG A 44 -11.55 -1.72 5.15
N ALA A 45 -12.76 -1.34 4.75
CA ALA A 45 -13.89 -2.26 4.65
C ALA A 45 -14.38 -2.36 3.20
N ALA A 46 -14.82 -3.55 2.82
CA ALA A 46 -15.58 -3.80 1.60
C ALA A 46 -16.94 -4.41 1.96
N TRP A 47 -18.02 -3.80 1.50
CA TRP A 47 -19.37 -4.36 1.58
C TRP A 47 -19.69 -4.98 0.24
N LEU A 48 -20.23 -6.20 0.23
CA LEU A 48 -20.67 -6.83 -1.00
C LEU A 48 -21.95 -7.63 -0.81
N ASP A 49 -22.76 -7.68 -1.87
CA ASP A 49 -23.98 -8.45 -1.93
C ASP A 49 -23.73 -9.75 -2.72
N LEU A 50 -23.80 -10.88 -2.01
CA LEU A 50 -23.56 -12.23 -2.52
C LEU A 50 -24.87 -12.98 -2.71
N GLU A 51 -25.07 -13.56 -3.89
CA GLU A 51 -26.22 -14.41 -4.22
C GLU A 51 -25.89 -15.89 -3.98
N GLU A 52 -26.64 -16.56 -3.11
CA GLU A 52 -26.54 -18.01 -2.95
C GLU A 52 -27.40 -18.76 -3.98
N PRO A 53 -26.93 -19.90 -4.53
CA PRO A 53 -25.71 -20.65 -4.18
C PRO A 53 -24.49 -20.32 -5.05
N GLN A 54 -24.55 -19.26 -5.86
CA GLN A 54 -23.57 -18.99 -6.92
C GLN A 54 -22.30 -18.33 -6.38
N GLY A 55 -22.41 -17.55 -5.32
CA GLY A 55 -21.30 -16.90 -4.64
C GLY A 55 -20.78 -17.71 -3.44
N SER A 56 -19.47 -17.67 -3.22
CA SER A 56 -18.79 -18.24 -2.05
C SER A 56 -17.87 -17.19 -1.42
N VAL A 57 -18.01 -16.96 -0.12
CA VAL A 57 -17.14 -16.02 0.63
C VAL A 57 -15.67 -16.44 0.53
N ASP A 58 -15.37 -17.74 0.63
CA ASP A 58 -14.00 -18.25 0.51
C ASP A 58 -13.39 -17.98 -0.86
N ALA A 59 -14.17 -18.09 -1.93
CA ALA A 59 -13.72 -17.78 -3.29
C ALA A 59 -13.39 -16.28 -3.43
N VAL A 60 -14.22 -15.41 -2.87
CA VAL A 60 -13.99 -13.96 -2.84
C VAL A 60 -12.71 -13.61 -2.08
N LEU A 61 -12.51 -14.21 -0.90
CA LEU A 61 -11.29 -14.02 -0.10
C LEU A 61 -10.04 -14.49 -0.84
N GLY A 62 -10.12 -15.66 -1.50
CA GLY A 62 -9.04 -16.19 -2.32
C GLY A 62 -8.69 -15.30 -3.51
N ALA A 63 -9.71 -14.76 -4.20
CA ALA A 63 -9.51 -13.84 -5.32
C ALA A 63 -8.82 -12.54 -4.89
N LEU A 64 -9.25 -11.95 -3.77
CA LEU A 64 -8.61 -10.76 -3.21
C LEU A 64 -7.16 -11.04 -2.79
N ALA A 65 -6.90 -12.16 -2.10
CA ALA A 65 -5.55 -12.55 -1.68
C ALA A 65 -4.62 -12.76 -2.90
N SER A 66 -5.12 -13.37 -3.98
CA SER A 66 -4.35 -13.57 -5.22
C SER A 66 -3.93 -12.26 -5.88
N ARG A 67 -4.72 -11.20 -5.70
CA ARG A 67 -4.43 -9.83 -6.17
C ARG A 67 -3.64 -9.00 -5.16
N GLY A 68 -3.18 -9.60 -4.05
CA GLY A 68 -2.37 -8.92 -3.04
C GLY A 68 -3.18 -8.11 -2.02
N PHE A 69 -4.48 -8.33 -1.92
CA PHE A 69 -5.38 -7.69 -0.96
C PHE A 69 -5.91 -8.74 0.02
N PRO A 70 -5.11 -9.24 0.98
CA PRO A 70 -5.61 -10.20 1.95
C PRO A 70 -6.78 -9.59 2.72
N ALA A 71 -7.87 -10.34 2.84
CA ALA A 71 -9.10 -9.90 3.48
C ALA A 71 -9.61 -10.96 4.45
N ARG A 72 -10.48 -10.53 5.37
CA ARG A 72 -11.18 -11.41 6.32
C ARG A 72 -12.62 -10.96 6.45
N GLU A 73 -13.52 -11.91 6.67
CA GLU A 73 -14.90 -11.58 6.97
C GLU A 73 -15.00 -10.87 8.32
N ARG A 74 -15.70 -9.74 8.34
CA ARG A 74 -15.99 -8.98 9.54
C ARG A 74 -17.22 -9.56 10.21
N SER A 75 -17.01 -10.33 11.28
CA SER A 75 -18.10 -10.87 12.09
C SER A 75 -18.96 -9.73 12.66
N LEU A 76 -20.26 -9.74 12.35
CA LEU A 76 -21.25 -8.75 12.80
C LEU A 76 -21.72 -8.94 14.25
N GLU A 77 -21.10 -9.87 15.01
CA GLU A 77 -21.27 -9.92 16.47
C GLU A 77 -20.92 -8.54 17.05
N PRO A 78 -21.75 -7.97 17.95
CA PRO A 78 -21.48 -6.70 18.61
C PRO A 78 -20.30 -6.86 19.59
N SER A 79 -19.11 -7.05 19.02
CA SER A 79 -17.84 -7.00 19.72
C SER A 79 -17.60 -5.54 20.07
N ALA A 80 -18.10 -5.15 21.25
CA ALA A 80 -17.79 -3.95 22.00
C ALA A 80 -16.53 -3.27 21.46
N ALA A 81 -16.73 -2.15 20.75
CA ALA A 81 -15.73 -1.20 20.31
C ALA A 81 -14.30 -1.75 20.37
N ARG A 82 -13.96 -2.72 19.50
CA ARG A 82 -12.55 -2.89 19.18
C ARG A 82 -12.16 -1.55 18.58
N PRO A 83 -11.25 -0.79 19.19
CA PRO A 83 -10.78 0.44 18.57
C PRO A 83 -10.37 0.00 17.18
N VAL A 84 -10.91 0.67 16.14
CA VAL A 84 -10.34 0.58 14.79
C VAL A 84 -8.85 0.64 15.05
N ALA A 85 -8.14 -0.47 14.80
CA ALA A 85 -6.72 -0.55 15.04
C ALA A 85 -6.06 0.34 13.98
N GLY A 86 -6.23 1.65 14.14
CA GLY A 86 -5.48 2.69 13.48
C GLY A 86 -4.08 2.58 14.03
N GLY A 87 -3.32 1.65 13.45
CA GLY A 87 -1.92 1.39 13.75
C GLY A 87 -1.66 1.21 15.24
N ALA A 88 -1.78 -0.02 15.74
CA ALA A 88 -0.90 -0.42 16.83
C ALA A 88 0.53 -0.05 16.39
N GLY A 89 1.09 0.95 17.07
CA GLY A 89 2.03 1.89 16.47
C GLY A 89 3.26 1.24 15.86
N LEU A 90 3.64 1.74 14.69
CA LEU A 90 5.07 2.05 14.55
C LEU A 90 5.37 2.90 15.78
N THR A 91 6.23 2.40 16.68
CA THR A 91 6.63 3.13 17.87
C THR A 91 6.93 4.56 17.43
N TRP A 92 6.36 5.56 18.09
CA TRP A 92 6.57 6.97 17.74
C TRP A 92 8.07 7.28 17.48
N TRP A 93 8.95 6.57 18.16
CA TRP A 93 10.40 6.48 17.92
C TRP A 93 10.82 6.07 16.49
N GLN A 94 10.24 5.03 15.90
CA GLN A 94 10.50 4.61 14.52
C GLN A 94 10.09 5.67 13.50
N GLN A 95 8.93 6.31 13.70
CA GLN A 95 8.48 7.41 12.85
C GLN A 95 9.43 8.60 12.96
N TRP A 96 9.80 8.98 14.19
CA TRP A 96 10.75 10.06 14.43
C TRP A 96 12.14 9.78 13.83
N ARG A 97 12.62 8.54 13.96
CA ARG A 97 13.88 8.10 13.34
C ARG A 97 13.82 8.17 11.81
N GLN A 98 12.70 7.77 11.19
CA GLN A 98 12.52 7.88 9.74
C GLN A 98 12.50 9.34 9.27
N LEU A 99 11.85 10.23 10.01
CA LEU A 99 11.86 11.67 9.71
C LEU A 99 13.28 12.26 9.80
N MET A 100 14.04 11.90 10.84
CA MET A 100 15.42 12.36 10.98
C MET A 100 16.31 11.84 9.86
N VAL A 101 16.21 10.55 9.49
CA VAL A 101 16.95 9.99 8.35
C VAL A 101 16.57 10.70 7.05
N ALA A 102 15.28 10.93 6.80
CA ALA A 102 14.82 11.64 5.60
C ALA A 102 15.35 13.07 5.56
N LEU A 103 15.30 13.80 6.69
CA LEU A 103 15.83 15.15 6.81
C LEU A 103 17.34 15.18 6.59
N THR A 104 18.10 14.26 7.16
CA THR A 104 19.55 14.16 6.96
C THR A 104 19.89 13.89 5.49
N LEU A 105 19.21 12.93 4.83
CA LEU A 105 19.42 12.65 3.41
C LEU A 105 19.07 13.86 2.53
N LEU A 106 17.99 14.57 2.86
CA LEU A 106 17.60 15.79 2.15
C LEU A 106 18.67 16.88 2.30
N LEU A 107 19.14 17.14 3.51
CA LEU A 107 20.19 18.14 3.76
C LEU A 107 21.50 17.79 3.05
N LEU A 108 21.91 16.52 3.06
CA LEU A 108 23.09 16.05 2.33
C LEU A 108 22.94 16.24 0.82
N SER A 109 21.75 15.99 0.26
CA SER A 109 21.45 16.21 -1.15
C SER A 109 21.49 17.70 -1.53
N VAL A 110 20.86 18.56 -0.72
CA VAL A 110 20.90 20.02 -0.91
C VAL A 110 22.34 20.55 -0.84
N PHE A 111 23.12 20.06 0.13
CA PHE A 111 24.52 20.46 0.27
C PHE A 111 25.40 20.01 -0.91
N GLY A 112 25.16 18.79 -1.41
CA GLY A 112 25.79 18.29 -2.64
C GLY A 112 25.53 19.20 -3.85
N HIS A 113 24.27 19.52 -4.13
CA HIS A 113 23.90 20.43 -5.22
C HIS A 113 24.43 21.87 -5.05
N LEU A 114 24.45 22.41 -3.83
CA LEU A 114 25.04 23.73 -3.56
C LEU A 114 26.56 23.75 -3.81
N SER A 115 27.25 22.65 -3.51
CA SER A 115 28.68 22.53 -3.77
C SER A 115 28.99 22.38 -5.27
N GLU A 116 28.16 21.65 -6.01
CA GLU A 116 28.26 21.51 -7.47
C GLU A 116 27.94 22.84 -8.19
N ALA A 117 27.00 23.62 -7.67
CA ALA A 117 26.67 24.96 -8.16
C ALA A 117 27.76 26.02 -7.88
N GLY A 118 28.88 25.65 -7.24
CA GLY A 118 30.04 26.51 -7.03
C GLY A 118 29.90 27.51 -5.87
N HIS A 119 28.82 27.44 -5.07
CA HIS A 119 28.65 28.29 -3.90
C HIS A 119 29.48 27.82 -2.69
N LEU A 120 29.89 26.54 -2.66
CA LEU A 120 30.72 25.94 -1.62
C LEU A 120 31.84 25.11 -2.28
N SER A 121 33.09 25.49 -2.08
CA SER A 121 34.27 24.83 -2.64
C SER A 121 34.66 23.56 -1.86
N LEU A 122 33.74 22.58 -1.85
CA LEU A 122 33.97 21.23 -1.31
C LEU A 122 33.94 20.18 -2.43
N PRO A 123 35.07 19.96 -3.14
CA PRO A 123 35.12 19.10 -4.33
C PRO A 123 34.77 17.64 -4.07
N LEU A 124 34.83 17.18 -2.81
CA LEU A 124 34.46 15.81 -2.44
C LEU A 124 32.94 15.60 -2.46
N VAL A 125 32.16 16.62 -2.08
CA VAL A 125 30.70 16.55 -1.92
C VAL A 125 29.98 16.79 -3.25
N GLY A 126 30.53 17.63 -4.12
CA GLY A 126 29.98 17.85 -5.47
C GLY A 126 30.31 16.75 -6.48
N SER A 127 30.96 15.67 -6.06
CA SER A 127 31.43 14.63 -6.97
C SER A 127 30.31 13.65 -7.35
N LEU A 128 30.25 13.25 -8.62
CA LEU A 128 29.33 12.21 -9.12
C LEU A 128 29.27 10.92 -8.25
N PRO A 129 30.41 10.35 -7.77
CA PRO A 129 30.35 9.17 -6.91
C PRO A 129 29.69 9.44 -5.55
N PHE A 130 29.81 10.65 -4.99
CA PHE A 130 29.11 11.02 -3.76
C PHE A 130 27.59 10.97 -3.97
N HIS A 131 27.07 11.64 -5.00
CA HIS A 131 25.64 11.60 -5.33
C HIS A 131 25.15 10.18 -5.63
N ALA A 132 25.90 9.40 -6.40
CA ALA A 132 25.56 8.00 -6.68
C ALA A 132 25.50 7.14 -5.41
N SER A 133 26.45 7.32 -4.48
CA SER A 133 26.46 6.60 -3.21
C SER A 133 25.28 7.01 -2.31
N LEU A 134 24.98 8.30 -2.22
CA LEU A 134 23.87 8.84 -1.42
C LEU A 134 22.53 8.33 -1.95
N ALA A 135 22.33 8.37 -3.27
CA ALA A 135 21.15 7.84 -3.94
C ALA A 135 21.00 6.32 -3.69
N THR A 136 22.10 5.57 -3.80
CA THR A 136 22.11 4.12 -3.55
C THR A 136 21.71 3.80 -2.11
N VAL A 137 22.25 4.52 -1.12
CA VAL A 137 21.91 4.35 0.30
C VAL A 137 20.46 4.72 0.57
N ALA A 138 19.96 5.81 -0.03
CA ALA A 138 18.56 6.23 0.12
C ALA A 138 17.58 5.18 -0.46
N LEU A 139 17.87 4.65 -1.66
CA LEU A 139 17.03 3.65 -2.33
C LEU A 139 17.08 2.28 -1.64
N LEU A 140 18.28 1.79 -1.28
CA LEU A 140 18.45 0.47 -0.66
C LEU A 140 18.19 0.46 0.85
N GLY A 141 18.22 1.62 1.50
CA GLY A 141 17.88 1.79 2.91
C GLY A 141 16.37 2.04 3.09
N PRO A 142 15.94 3.30 3.33
CA PRO A 142 14.54 3.61 3.57
C PRO A 142 13.61 3.33 2.39
N GLY A 143 14.11 3.41 1.14
CA GLY A 143 13.32 3.13 -0.07
C GLY A 143 13.06 1.65 -0.36
N ARG A 144 13.77 0.73 0.30
CA ARG A 144 13.72 -0.72 0.02
C ARG A 144 12.32 -1.35 0.08
N PRO A 145 11.43 -0.98 1.02
CA PRO A 145 10.07 -1.50 1.05
C PRO A 145 9.26 -1.14 -0.20
N ILE A 146 9.46 0.07 -0.75
CA ILE A 146 8.77 0.55 -1.96
C ILE A 146 9.22 -0.29 -3.16
N LEU A 147 10.53 -0.49 -3.32
CA LEU A 147 11.08 -1.31 -4.42
C LEU A 147 10.56 -2.77 -4.39
N ARG A 148 10.52 -3.37 -3.20
CA ARG A 148 9.98 -4.73 -3.03
C ARG A 148 8.47 -4.80 -3.29
N GLY A 149 7.72 -3.83 -2.78
CA GLY A 149 6.27 -3.73 -3.00
C GLY A 149 5.94 -3.55 -4.48
N GLY A 150 6.64 -2.66 -5.16
CA GLY A 150 6.47 -2.41 -6.59
C GLY A 150 6.78 -3.64 -7.44
N PHE A 151 7.84 -4.37 -7.13
CA PHE A 151 8.22 -5.60 -7.84
C PHE A 151 7.25 -6.76 -7.58
N ALA A 152 6.80 -6.94 -6.34
CA ALA A 152 5.80 -7.95 -6.00
C ALA A 152 4.47 -7.69 -6.73
N ALA A 153 4.00 -6.44 -6.72
CA ALA A 153 2.79 -6.00 -7.42
C ALA A 153 2.89 -6.18 -8.94
N ALA A 154 4.03 -5.84 -9.53
CA ALA A 154 4.29 -6.05 -10.96
C ALA A 154 4.27 -7.54 -11.34
N ARG A 155 4.83 -8.42 -10.51
CA ARG A 155 4.85 -9.88 -10.77
C ARG A 155 3.46 -10.52 -10.86
N VAL A 156 2.48 -10.00 -10.12
CA VAL A 156 1.10 -10.52 -10.14
C VAL A 156 0.20 -9.80 -11.15
N GLY A 157 0.78 -8.94 -12.01
CA GLY A 157 0.03 -8.21 -13.03
C GLY A 157 -0.90 -7.11 -12.46
N ALA A 158 -0.71 -6.72 -11.20
CA ALA A 158 -1.50 -5.69 -10.52
C ALA A 158 -0.59 -4.53 -10.09
N PRO A 159 -0.13 -3.67 -11.03
CA PRO A 159 0.79 -2.58 -10.72
C PRO A 159 0.21 -1.62 -9.68
N SER A 160 1.02 -1.21 -8.71
CA SER A 160 0.63 -0.31 -7.62
C SER A 160 1.34 1.03 -7.71
N MET A 161 1.02 1.96 -6.79
CA MET A 161 1.79 3.21 -6.65
C MET A 161 3.28 2.92 -6.38
N ASP A 162 3.57 1.88 -5.59
CA ASP A 162 4.95 1.46 -5.31
C ASP A 162 5.67 1.00 -6.60
N THR A 163 4.93 0.47 -7.59
CA THR A 163 5.47 0.10 -8.91
C THR A 163 5.87 1.33 -9.73
N LEU A 164 5.03 2.38 -9.77
CA LEU A 164 5.33 3.63 -10.48
C LEU A 164 6.57 4.31 -9.88
N VAL A 165 6.59 4.46 -8.55
CA VAL A 165 7.73 5.05 -7.84
C VAL A 165 9.00 4.24 -8.05
N GLY A 166 8.92 2.90 -8.06
CA GLY A 166 10.06 2.03 -8.31
C GLY A 166 10.60 2.09 -9.74
N LEU A 167 9.76 2.42 -10.73
CA LEU A 167 10.17 2.64 -12.12
C LEU A 167 10.74 4.04 -12.37
N GLY A 168 10.59 4.97 -11.41
CA GLY A 168 11.08 6.34 -11.53
C GLY A 168 10.26 7.20 -12.50
N VAL A 169 8.97 6.89 -12.68
CA VAL A 169 8.02 7.63 -13.51
C VAL A 169 7.11 8.54 -12.70
#